data_AF-A0A914KJ42-F1
#
_entry.id   AF-A0A914KJ42-F1
#
_cell.length_a   1.000
_cell.length_b   1.000
_cell.length_c   1.000
_cell.angle_alpha   90.00
_cell.angle_beta   90.00
_cell.angle_gamma   90.00
#
_symmetry.space_group_name_H-M   'P 1'
#
loop_
_entity.id
_entity.type
_entity.pdbx_description
1 polymer ?
#
loop_
_entity_poly.entity_id
_entity_poly.type
_entity_poly.pdbx_seq_one_letter_code
_entity_poly.pdbx_strand_id
1 'polypeptide(L)' 'MNLTKSVTKFMMCRPTFFQVKYEINPWMRPGDPVNLEKALQQWNNLKDIIEAILQF' A
#
# COMPACT_ATOMS: atom_id res chain seq x y z
N MET A 1 11.55 -8.09 34.70
CA MET A 1 11.74 -7.24 33.51
C MET A 1 10.39 -7.08 32.83
N ASN A 2 9.79 -5.89 32.90
CA ASN A 2 8.55 -5.60 32.17
C ASN A 2 8.91 -5.28 30.72
N LEU A 3 8.63 -6.22 29.81
CA LEU A 3 8.71 -5.96 28.37
C LEU A 3 7.53 -5.06 28.01
N THR A 4 7.76 -3.76 27.90
CA THR A 4 6.79 -2.86 27.27
C THR A 4 6.71 -3.23 25.79
N LYS A 5 5.58 -3.82 25.37
CA LYS A 5 5.31 -4.14 23.96
C LYS A 5 5.29 -2.83 23.17
N SER A 6 6.23 -2.67 22.24
CA SER A 6 6.26 -1.51 21.33
C SER A 6 5.03 -1.55 20.43
N VAL A 7 4.36 -0.41 20.28
CA VAL A 7 3.23 -0.27 19.35
C VAL A 7 3.79 0.15 17.99
N THR A 8 3.78 -0.76 17.04
CA THR A 8 4.14 -0.46 15.64
C THR A 8 2.96 0.20 14.94
N LYS A 9 3.19 1.34 14.29
CA LYS A 9 2.17 2.06 13.51
C LYS A 9 2.68 2.33 12.10
N PHE A 10 1.84 2.07 11.10
CA PHE A 10 2.12 2.38 9.70
C PHE A 10 1.14 3.45 9.20
N MET A 11 1.66 4.41 8.41
CA MET A 11 0.81 5.30 7.62
C MET A 11 0.67 4.69 6.23
N MET A 12 -0.57 4.55 5.78
CA MET A 12 -0.89 4.08 4.43
C MET A 12 -1.77 5.12 3.74
N CYS A 13 -1.63 5.22 2.42
CA CYS A 13 -2.52 6.02 1.59
C CYS A 13 -3.23 5.10 0.62
N ARG A 14 -4.57 5.16 0.59
CA ARG A 14 -5.38 4.37 -0.34
C ARG A 14 -5.15 4.88 -1.77
N PRO A 15 -4.95 4.00 -2.76
CA PRO A 15 -4.65 4.39 -4.15
C PRO A 15 -5.91 4.84 -4.91
N THR A 16 -6.73 5.71 -4.33
CA THR A 16 -8.02 6.16 -4.89
C THR A 16 -7.87 6.79 -6.27
N PHE A 17 -6.76 7.49 -6.51
CA PHE A 17 -6.45 8.17 -7.76
C PHE A 17 -5.12 7.70 -8.38
N PHE A 18 -4.72 6.45 -8.10
CA PHE A 18 -3.43 5.94 -8.56
C PHE A 18 -3.39 5.84 -10.09
N GLN A 19 -2.36 6.48 -10.68
CA GLN A 19 -2.08 6.50 -12.11
C GLN A 19 -0.57 6.71 -12.33
N VAL A 20 -0.03 6.18 -13.44
CA VAL A 20 1.34 6.48 -13.90
C VAL A 20 1.27 7.58 -14.96
N LYS A 21 1.30 8.85 -14.52
CA LYS A 21 1.14 10.03 -15.41
C LYS A 21 2.44 10.55 -16.00
N TYR A 22 3.57 10.17 -15.41
CA TYR A 22 4.90 10.66 -15.76
C TYR A 22 5.93 9.59 -15.40
N GLU A 23 7.14 9.74 -15.92
CA GLU A 23 8.25 8.81 -15.70
C GLU A 23 9.38 9.52 -14.94
N ILE A 24 9.68 9.03 -13.74
CA ILE A 24 10.82 9.48 -12.91
C ILE A 24 11.74 8.32 -12.53
N ASN A 25 11.41 7.10 -12.93
CA ASN A 25 12.22 5.90 -12.75
C ASN A 25 11.93 4.88 -13.87
N PRO A 26 12.86 3.95 -14.17
CA PRO A 26 12.77 3.07 -15.35
C PRO A 26 11.59 2.08 -15.38
N TRP A 27 10.85 1.92 -14.29
CA TRP A 27 9.68 1.03 -14.19
C TRP A 27 8.39 1.69 -14.67
N MET A 28 8.36 3.03 -14.72
CA MET A 28 7.18 3.77 -15.14
C MET A 28 7.05 3.75 -16.66
N ARG A 29 5.83 3.53 -17.13
CA ARG A 29 5.45 3.61 -18.55
C ARG A 29 4.20 4.49 -18.67
N PRO A 30 4.37 5.82 -18.79
CA PRO A 30 3.23 6.71 -19.00
C PRO A 30 2.49 6.34 -20.28
N GLY A 31 1.16 6.33 -20.23
CA GLY A 31 0.32 5.92 -21.37
C GLY A 31 -0.18 4.48 -21.28
N ASP A 32 0.50 3.60 -20.53
CA ASP A 32 -0.04 2.27 -20.22
C ASP A 32 -1.21 2.40 -19.23
N PRO A 33 -2.36 1.76 -19.50
CA PRO A 33 -3.50 1.83 -18.59
C PRO A 33 -3.17 1.09 -17.29
N VAL A 34 -3.45 1.74 -16.16
CA VAL A 34 -3.43 1.09 -14.85
C VAL A 34 -4.75 0.33 -14.64
N ASN A 35 -4.66 -0.89 -14.12
CA ASN A 35 -5.85 -1.59 -13.62
C ASN A 35 -6.12 -1.15 -12.17
N LEU A 36 -7.01 -0.16 -12.00
CA LEU A 36 -7.32 0.41 -10.69
C LEU A 36 -7.99 -0.59 -9.74
N GLU A 37 -8.84 -1.47 -10.25
CA GLU A 37 -9.49 -2.52 -9.45
C GLU A 37 -8.44 -3.46 -8.86
N LYS A 38 -7.50 -3.94 -9.69
CA LYS A 38 -6.38 -4.78 -9.23
C LYS A 38 -5.49 -4.04 -8.24
N ALA A 39 -5.20 -2.76 -8.47
CA ALA A 39 -4.40 -1.95 -7.54
C ALA A 39 -5.09 -1.82 -6.16
N LEU A 40 -6.40 -1.60 -6.15
CA LEU A 40 -7.21 -1.55 -4.93
C LEU A 40 -7.22 -2.91 -4.21
N GLN A 41 -7.39 -4.02 -4.95
CA GLN A 41 -7.36 -5.36 -4.38
C GLN A 41 -6.00 -5.68 -3.73
N GLN A 42 -4.90 -5.38 -4.43
CA GLN A 42 -3.54 -5.58 -3.93
C GLN A 42 -3.27 -4.75 -2.67
N TRP A 43 -3.70 -3.48 -2.67
CA TRP A 43 -3.54 -2.59 -1.52
C TRP A 43 -4.37 -3.05 -0.30
N ASN A 44 -5.63 -3.46 -0.50
CA ASN A 44 -6.48 -3.96 0.58
C ASN A 44 -5.84 -5.22 1.20
N ASN A 45 -5.39 -6.18 0.38
CA ASN A 45 -4.74 -7.39 0.88
C ASN A 45 -3.48 -7.07 1.72
N LEU A 46 -2.66 -6.10 1.29
CA LEU A 46 -1.51 -5.67 2.08
C LEU A 46 -1.93 -5.04 3.42
N LYS A 47 -2.94 -4.16 3.41
CA LYS A 47 -3.47 -3.52 4.62
C LYS A 47 -3.99 -4.58 5.60
N ASP A 48 -4.80 -5.53 5.12
CA ASP A 48 -5.43 -6.56 5.94
C ASP A 48 -4.37 -7.47 6.60
N ILE A 49 -3.31 -7.83 5.88
CA ILE A 49 -2.19 -8.60 6.43
C ILE A 49 -1.45 -7.81 7.52
N ILE A 50 -1.18 -6.52 7.28
CA ILE A 50 -0.51 -5.66 8.28
C ILE A 50 -1.37 -5.53 9.54
N GLU A 51 -2.67 -5.31 9.40
CA GLU A 51 -3.61 -5.23 10.54
C GLU A 51 -3.66 -6.54 11.33
N ALA A 52 -3.75 -7.67 10.63
CA ALA A 52 -3.75 -9.00 11.26
C ALA A 52 -2.47 -9.28 12.05
N ILE A 53 -1.29 -8.91 11.50
CA ILE A 53 0.00 -9.07 12.19
C ILE A 53 0.07 -8.19 13.44
N LEU A 54 -0.48 -6.98 13.35
CA LEU A 54 -0.42 -5.99 14.44
C LEU A 54 -1.56 -6.12 15.47
N GLN A 55 -2.48 -7.07 15.27
CA GLN A 55 -3.63 -7.33 16.15
C GLN A 55 -4.60 -6.13 16.23
N PHE A 56 -4.85 -5.48 15.09
CA PHE A 56 -5.90 -4.47 14.94
C PHE A 56 -7.20 -5.07 14.42
#